data_AF-A0A2W1B1Y4-F1
#
_entry.id   AF-A0A2W1B1Y4-F1
#
_cell.length_a   1.000
_cell.length_b   1.000
_cell.length_c   1.000
_cell.angle_alpha   90.00
_cell.angle_beta   90.00
_cell.angle_gamma   90.00
#
_symmetry.space_group_name_H-M   'P 1'
#
loop_
_entity.id
_entity.type
_entity.pdbx_description
1 polymer ?
#
loop_
_entity_poly.entity_id
_entity_poly.type
_entity_poly.pdbx_seq_one_letter_code
_entity_poly.pdbx_strand_id
1 'polypeptide(L)'
;MIKGGIIGFAVSVVCLLIPVLHFILGPLGPIIGGYFGGTATKAGTGTALGIGFVMGLFLVPPLIIVAVLRNQIADAMPGPISPLILVVVAAVFPIYAMSMGTLGAAIGGQMAQKSG
;
A
#
# COMPACT_ATOMS: atom_id res chain seq x y z
N MET A 1 10.99 -11.02 3.07
CA MET A 1 10.24 -9.75 3.24
C MET A 1 10.19 -8.92 1.95
N ILE A 2 11.31 -8.48 1.35
CA ILE A 2 11.31 -7.55 0.20
C ILE A 2 10.52 -8.10 -1.00
N LYS A 3 10.79 -9.33 -1.43
CA LYS A 3 10.04 -9.99 -2.52
C LYS A 3 8.52 -9.95 -2.28
N GLY A 4 8.09 -10.33 -1.08
CA GLY A 4 6.67 -10.33 -0.70
C GLY A 4 6.08 -8.92 -0.66
N GLY A 5 6.83 -7.93 -0.18
CA GLY A 5 6.44 -6.52 -0.18
C GLY A 5 6.27 -5.94 -1.58
N ILE A 6 7.17 -6.27 -2.52
CA ILE A 6 7.05 -5.85 -3.92
C ILE A 6 5.81 -6.46 -4.57
N ILE A 7 5.61 -7.78 -4.39
CA ILE A 7 4.41 -8.47 -4.92
C ILE A 7 3.15 -7.84 -4.34
N GLY A 8 3.11 -7.63 -3.02
CA GLY A 8 1.96 -7.07 -2.36
C GLY A 8 1.67 -5.63 -2.76
N PHE A 9 2.70 -4.79 -2.90
CA PHE A 9 2.54 -3.43 -3.40
C PHE A 9 2.00 -3.43 -4.84
N ALA A 10 2.56 -4.25 -5.73
CA ALA A 10 2.11 -4.35 -7.11
C ALA A 10 0.63 -4.76 -7.21
N VAL A 11 0.22 -5.78 -6.46
CA VAL A 11 -1.19 -6.20 -6.40
C VAL A 11 -2.09 -5.09 -5.85
N SER A 12 -1.64 -4.38 -4.81
CA SER A 12 -2.40 -3.25 -4.23
C SER A 12 -2.61 -2.13 -5.25
N VAL A 13 -1.60 -1.84 -6.07
CA VAL A 13 -1.70 -0.86 -7.16
C VAL A 13 -2.69 -1.34 -8.21
N VAL A 14 -2.67 -2.61 -8.60
CA VAL A 14 -3.67 -3.17 -9.54
C VAL A 14 -5.09 -3.01 -8.99
N CYS A 15 -5.31 -3.29 -7.70
CA CYS A 15 -6.59 -3.07 -7.03
C CYS A 15 -7.05 -1.60 -7.09
N LEU A 16 -6.10 -0.66 -6.94
CA LEU A 16 -6.36 0.78 -7.05
C LEU A 16 -6.79 1.20 -8.47
N LEU A 17 -6.29 0.54 -9.51
CA LEU A 17 -6.48 0.97 -10.90
C LEU A 17 -7.85 0.63 -11.49
N ILE A 18 -8.70 -0.14 -10.80
CA ILE A 18 -10.03 -0.54 -11.30
C ILE A 18 -11.05 0.55 -10.94
N PRO A 19 -11.48 1.43 -11.88
CA PRO A 19 -12.20 2.65 -11.51
C PRO A 19 -13.56 2.38 -10.86
N VAL A 20 -14.29 1.39 -11.39
CA VAL A 20 -15.60 0.97 -10.87
C VAL A 20 -15.50 0.44 -9.44
N LEU A 21 -14.37 -0.19 -9.10
CA LEU A 21 -14.17 -0.83 -7.80
C LEU A 21 -13.21 -0.06 -6.89
N HIS A 22 -12.67 1.08 -7.33
CA HIS A 22 -11.65 1.84 -6.62
C HIS A 22 -12.06 2.20 -5.18
N PHE A 23 -13.33 2.52 -4.96
CA PHE A 23 -13.83 2.90 -3.63
C PHE A 23 -13.85 1.73 -2.62
N ILE A 24 -13.84 0.48 -3.12
CA ILE A 24 -13.81 -0.73 -2.29
C ILE A 24 -12.38 -1.30 -2.29
N LEU A 25 -11.79 -1.45 -3.47
CA LEU A 25 -10.48 -2.05 -3.69
C LEU A 25 -9.32 -1.11 -3.36
N GLY A 26 -9.51 0.21 -3.35
CA GLY A 26 -8.49 1.15 -2.91
C GLY A 26 -8.16 0.95 -1.43
N PRO A 27 -9.14 1.04 -0.52
CA PRO A 27 -8.94 0.73 0.89
C PRO A 27 -8.52 -0.72 1.13
N LEU A 28 -9.17 -1.70 0.48
CA LEU A 28 -8.85 -3.12 0.72
C LEU A 28 -7.58 -3.60 0.01
N GLY A 29 -7.06 -2.84 -0.95
CA GLY A 29 -5.93 -3.20 -1.81
C GLY A 29 -4.69 -3.65 -1.02
N PRO A 30 -4.23 -2.89 -0.01
CA PRO A 30 -3.12 -3.31 0.84
C PRO A 30 -3.32 -4.65 1.55
N ILE A 31 -4.54 -4.99 1.99
CA ILE A 31 -4.83 -6.30 2.59
C ILE A 31 -4.68 -7.40 1.54
N ILE A 32 -5.30 -7.21 0.37
CA ILE A 32 -5.27 -8.18 -0.74
C ILE A 32 -3.82 -8.38 -1.20
N GLY A 33 -3.09 -7.30 -1.42
CA GLY A 33 -1.68 -7.35 -1.79
C GLY A 33 -0.83 -8.02 -0.73
N GLY A 34 -1.02 -7.65 0.55
CA GLY A 34 -0.38 -8.32 1.68
C GLY A 34 -0.60 -9.82 1.64
N TYR A 35 -1.84 -10.27 1.43
CA TYR A 35 -2.20 -11.69 1.33
C TYR A 35 -1.38 -12.41 0.26
N PHE A 36 -1.38 -11.91 -0.98
CA PHE A 36 -0.60 -12.52 -2.05
C PHE A 36 0.91 -12.48 -1.78
N GLY A 37 1.43 -11.38 -1.21
CA GLY A 37 2.84 -11.28 -0.82
C GLY A 37 3.24 -12.27 0.28
N GLY A 38 2.35 -12.48 1.25
CA GLY A 38 2.52 -13.44 2.35
C GLY A 38 2.45 -14.89 1.87
N THR A 39 1.46 -15.23 1.04
CA THR A 39 1.31 -16.55 0.43
C THR A 39 2.51 -16.90 -0.44
N ALA A 40 2.95 -15.98 -1.31
CA ALA A 40 4.08 -16.19 -2.22
C ALA A 40 5.43 -16.38 -1.50
N THR A 41 5.51 -16.04 -0.22
CA THR A 41 6.73 -16.17 0.59
C THR A 41 6.58 -17.10 1.78
N LYS A 42 5.43 -17.77 1.95
CA LYS A 42 5.06 -18.55 3.14
C LYS A 42 5.41 -17.79 4.44
N ALA A 43 5.00 -16.53 4.51
CA ALA A 43 5.46 -15.60 5.54
C ALA A 43 5.03 -16.03 6.96
N GLY A 44 5.99 -16.12 7.88
CA GLY A 44 5.72 -16.12 9.33
C GLY A 44 5.51 -14.70 9.86
N THR A 45 5.16 -14.56 11.15
CA THR A 45 4.78 -13.27 11.79
C THR A 45 5.78 -12.14 11.55
N GLY A 46 7.08 -12.36 11.79
CA GLY A 46 8.11 -11.34 11.57
C GLY A 46 8.29 -10.98 10.09
N THR A 47 8.12 -11.95 9.19
CA THR A 47 8.18 -11.68 7.75
C THR A 47 6.95 -10.91 7.26
N ALA A 48 5.76 -11.18 7.82
CA ALA A 48 4.54 -10.45 7.53
C ALA A 48 4.65 -8.97 7.92
N LEU A 49 5.20 -8.67 9.10
CA LEU A 49 5.53 -7.30 9.51
C LEU A 49 6.48 -6.62 8.52
N GLY A 50 7.55 -7.32 8.11
CA GLY A 50 8.48 -6.79 7.11
C GLY A 50 7.85 -6.56 5.73
N ILE A 51 6.89 -7.39 5.33
CA ILE A 51 6.13 -7.20 4.07
C ILE A 51 5.28 -5.93 4.16
N GLY A 52 4.50 -5.76 5.24
CA GLY A 52 3.72 -4.55 5.45
C GLY A 52 4.59 -3.30 5.49
N PHE A 53 5.72 -3.34 6.20
CA PHE A 53 6.66 -2.22 6.25
C PHE A 53 7.15 -1.82 4.85
N VAL A 54 7.58 -2.79 4.04
CA VAL A 54 8.00 -2.54 2.65
C VAL A 54 6.86 -1.98 1.81
N MET A 55 5.64 -2.48 1.95
CA MET A 55 4.48 -1.96 1.22
C MET A 55 4.18 -0.50 1.58
N GLY A 56 4.20 -0.16 2.87
CA GLY A 56 4.02 1.23 3.33
C GLY A 56 5.12 2.15 2.83
N LEU A 57 6.38 1.69 2.88
CA LEU A 57 7.53 2.47 2.39
C LEU A 57 7.45 2.73 0.88
N PHE A 58 7.03 1.75 0.08
CA PHE A 58 6.87 1.92 -1.38
C PHE A 58 5.74 2.87 -1.76
N LEU A 59 4.81 3.14 -0.85
CA LEU A 59 3.76 4.13 -1.06
C LEU A 59 4.25 5.57 -0.84
N VAL A 60 5.36 5.79 -0.12
CA VAL A 60 5.88 7.13 0.16
C VAL A 60 6.32 7.88 -1.11
N PRO A 61 7.15 7.31 -2.01
CA PRO A 61 7.58 8.01 -3.22
C PRO A 61 6.43 8.55 -4.10
N PRO A 62 5.40 7.77 -4.48
CA PRO A 62 4.30 8.31 -5.29
C PRO A 62 3.52 9.42 -4.57
N LEU A 63 3.35 9.36 -3.25
CA LEU A 63 2.71 10.44 -2.48
C LEU A 63 3.54 11.72 -2.47
N ILE A 64 4.87 11.61 -2.34
CA ILE A 64 5.79 12.75 -2.45
C ILE A 64 5.73 13.36 -3.86
N ILE A 65 5.73 12.53 -4.91
CA ILE A 65 5.63 12.99 -6.29
C ILE A 65 4.35 13.80 -6.50
N VAL A 66 3.20 13.30 -6.04
CA VAL A 66 1.92 14.02 -6.11
C VAL A 66 1.98 15.36 -5.36
N ALA A 67 2.58 15.38 -4.18
CA ALA A 67 2.72 16.61 -3.39
C ALA A 67 3.61 17.67 -4.08
N VAL A 68 4.74 17.24 -4.68
CA VAL A 68 5.64 18.13 -5.42
C VAL A 68 4.97 18.66 -6.68
N LEU A 69 4.33 17.80 -7.47
CA LEU A 69 3.63 18.19 -8.69
C LEU A 69 2.50 19.19 -8.41
N ARG A 70 1.75 18.99 -7.33
CA ARG A 70 0.72 19.96 -6.90
C ARG A 70 1.32 21.34 -6.66
N ASN A 71 2.48 21.44 -6.01
CA ASN A 71 3.10 22.72 -5.73
C ASN A 71 3.64 23.42 -6.99
N GLN A 72 4.07 22.67 -8.01
CA GLN A 72 4.53 23.24 -9.27
C GLN A 72 3.38 23.78 -10.15
N ILE A 73 2.18 23.19 -10.03
CA ILE A 73 1.03 23.53 -10.86
C ILE A 73 0.08 24.49 -10.14
N ALA A 74 0.24 24.70 -8.82
CA ALA A 74 -0.64 25.52 -7.99
C ALA A 74 -0.82 26.96 -8.50
N ASP A 75 0.23 27.54 -9.10
CA ASP A 75 0.20 28.90 -9.66
C ASP A 75 -0.59 28.96 -10.97
N ALA A 76 -0.61 27.87 -11.75
CA ALA A 76 -1.30 27.77 -13.03
C ALA A 76 -2.75 27.28 -12.91
N MET A 77 -3.05 26.47 -11.89
CA MET A 77 -4.38 25.96 -11.59
C MET A 77 -4.61 25.96 -10.07
N PRO A 78 -5.18 27.05 -9.51
CA PRO A 78 -5.55 27.11 -8.11
C PRO A 78 -6.65 26.07 -7.82
N GLY A 79 -6.25 24.92 -7.26
CA GLY A 79 -7.15 23.86 -6.85
C GLY A 79 -7.57 23.98 -5.39
N PRO A 80 -8.70 23.36 -4.99
CA PRO A 80 -9.20 23.40 -3.61
C PRO A 80 -8.36 22.59 -2.61
N ILE A 81 -7.38 21.81 -3.09
CA ILE A 81 -6.58 20.92 -2.24
C ILE A 81 -5.49 21.74 -1.53
N SER A 82 -5.64 21.89 -0.21
CA SER A 82 -4.64 22.57 0.62
C SER A 82 -3.37 21.72 0.76
N PRO A 83 -2.17 22.35 0.88
CA PRO A 83 -0.93 21.62 1.12
C PRO A 83 -0.97 20.77 2.40
N LEU A 84 -1.70 21.23 3.43
CA LEU A 84 -1.88 20.50 4.69
C LEU A 84 -2.56 19.14 4.47
N ILE A 85 -3.59 19.07 3.63
CA ILE A 85 -4.29 17.81 3.32
C ILE A 85 -3.33 16.80 2.70
N LEU A 86 -2.46 17.24 1.79
CA LEU A 86 -1.49 16.36 1.14
C LEU A 86 -0.46 15.80 2.13
N VAL A 87 -0.01 16.61 3.09
CA VAL A 87 0.89 16.16 4.15
C VAL A 87 0.21 15.12 5.04
N VAL A 88 -1.04 15.36 5.44
CA VAL A 88 -1.80 14.40 6.26
C VAL A 88 -2.00 13.08 5.51
N VAL A 89 -2.37 13.14 4.23
CA VAL A 89 -2.51 11.96 3.37
C VAL A 89 -1.17 11.22 3.25
N ALA A 90 -0.08 11.94 3.00
CA ALA A 90 1.27 11.38 2.89
C ALA A 90 1.77 10.72 4.18
N ALA A 91 1.30 11.16 5.35
CA ALA A 91 1.64 10.53 6.63
C ALA A 91 0.76 9.32 6.95
N VAL A 92 -0.56 9.43 6.73
CA VAL A 92 -1.54 8.43 7.17
C VAL A 92 -1.56 7.21 6.23
N PHE A 93 -1.55 7.42 4.91
CA PHE A 93 -1.70 6.32 3.96
C PHE A 93 -0.58 5.28 4.00
N PRO A 94 0.71 5.65 4.17
CA PRO A 94 1.78 4.66 4.36
C PRO A 94 1.60 3.81 5.61
N ILE A 95 1.16 4.41 6.73
CA ILE A 95 0.89 3.69 7.99
C ILE A 95 -0.31 2.74 7.80
N TYR A 96 -1.34 3.22 7.10
CA TYR A 96 -2.48 2.40 6.72
C TYR A 96 -2.06 1.20 5.86
N ALA A 97 -1.32 1.43 4.77
CA ALA A 97 -0.83 0.37 3.90
C ALA A 97 0.08 -0.61 4.63
N MET A 98 0.88 -0.12 5.60
CA MET A 98 1.73 -0.94 6.44
C MET A 98 0.93 -1.88 7.35
N SER A 99 -0.06 -1.35 8.07
CA SER A 99 -0.88 -2.14 8.98
C SER A 99 -1.73 -3.17 8.20
N MET A 100 -2.39 -2.74 7.13
CA MET A 100 -3.22 -3.60 6.29
C MET A 100 -2.41 -4.63 5.50
N GLY A 101 -1.25 -4.24 4.96
CA GLY A 101 -0.31 -5.15 4.30
C GLY A 101 0.24 -6.21 5.25
N THR A 102 0.51 -5.84 6.51
CA THR A 102 0.90 -6.80 7.56
C THR A 102 -0.20 -7.82 7.83
N LEU A 103 -1.44 -7.35 8.02
CA LEU A 103 -2.59 -8.23 8.28
C LEU A 103 -2.82 -9.21 7.13
N GLY A 104 -2.83 -8.71 5.89
CA GLY A 104 -2.93 -9.55 4.71
C GLY A 104 -1.81 -10.60 4.66
N ALA A 105 -0.55 -10.17 4.84
CA ALA A 105 0.60 -11.04 4.76
C ALA A 105 0.62 -12.13 5.85
N ALA A 106 0.13 -11.81 7.05
CA ALA A 106 -0.01 -12.78 8.12
C ALA A 106 -1.03 -13.87 7.76
N ILE A 107 -2.20 -13.47 7.25
CA ILE A 107 -3.27 -14.41 6.84
C ILE A 107 -2.76 -15.30 5.68
N GLY A 108 -2.26 -14.69 4.61
CA GLY A 108 -1.82 -15.42 3.42
C GLY A 108 -0.61 -16.32 3.69
N GLY A 109 0.31 -15.87 4.55
CA GLY A 109 1.47 -16.64 4.97
C GLY A 109 1.09 -17.86 5.81
N GLN A 110 0.22 -17.70 6.81
CA GLN A 110 -0.25 -18.81 7.65
C GLN A 110 -1.01 -19.87 6.84
N MET A 111 -1.86 -19.46 5.90
CA MET A 111 -2.58 -20.40 5.02
C MET A 111 -1.63 -21.20 4.13
N ALA A 112 -0.62 -20.54 3.56
CA ALA A 112 0.38 -21.19 2.70
C ALA A 112 1.30 -22.15 3.45
N GLN A 113 1.55 -21.90 4.74
CA GLN A 113 2.35 -22.78 5.60
C GLN A 113 1.59 -24.05 6.02
N LYS A 114 0.26 -23.99 6.13
CA LYS A 114 -0.57 -25.17 6.49
C LYS A 114 -0.87 -26.10 5.31
N SER A 115 -0.69 -25.60 4.08
CA SER A 115 -1.11 -26.30 2.85
C SER A 115 0.01 -27.07 2.15
N GLY A 116 1.22 -27.13 2.73
CA GLY A 116 2.35 -27.88 2.18
C GLY A 116 3.26 -28.39 3.28
#